data_AF-U3TYF0-F1
#
_entry.id   AF-U3TYF0-F1
#
_cell.length_a   1.000
_cell.length_b   1.000
_cell.length_c   1.000
_cell.angle_alpha   90.00
_cell.angle_beta   90.00
_cell.angle_gamma   90.00
#
_symmetry.space_group_name_H-M   'P 1'
#
loop_
_entity.id
_entity.type
_entity.pdbx_description
1 polymer ?
#
loop_
_entity_poly.entity_id
_entity_poly.type
_entity_poly.pdbx_seq_one_letter_code
_entity_poly.pdbx_strand_id
1 'polypeptide(L)'
;MCHFSSNMVEILLEEPDALKKQQIISDCQRWLKTDFVNEAREIHYRYIKPRILVEKYIGDGKTAPIDYKFHMFNKRDGNFEYVLQVIYNRCNPLLSMNSYVNNLNEAYHKIRDTGLDVSPFLPQLQHALALSKTLASDFDYVRVDWYMDGEQIYFGELTFTPGAGLVTGLDRGLNQMMGDMWIQDRRDTQRSDVTVPEVPLPAVLKKI
;
A
#
# COMPACT_ATOMS: atom_id res chain seq x y z
N MET A 1 0.75 10.92 11.05
CA MET A 1 0.43 9.97 9.96
C MET A 1 -0.97 9.43 10.23
N CYS A 2 -1.97 9.90 9.48
CA CYS A 2 -3.26 9.21 9.41
C CYS A 2 -3.06 7.98 8.53
N HIS A 3 -2.72 6.86 9.17
CA HIS A 3 -2.77 5.56 8.51
C HIS A 3 -4.25 5.17 8.38
N PHE A 4 -4.69 4.83 7.18
CA PHE A 4 -6.05 4.33 6.95
C PHE A 4 -6.20 2.84 7.34
N SER A 5 -5.19 2.25 8.00
CA SER A 5 -5.29 0.94 8.63
C SER A 5 -5.79 1.10 10.07
N SER A 6 -6.99 0.60 10.35
CA SER A 6 -7.57 0.32 11.68
C SER A 6 -7.61 1.43 12.76
N ASN A 7 -7.04 2.61 12.54
CA ASN A 7 -6.74 3.62 13.57
C ASN A 7 -5.87 3.09 14.75
N MET A 8 -5.18 1.96 14.60
CA MET A 8 -4.28 1.39 15.63
C MET A 8 -2.83 1.84 15.43
N VAL A 9 -2.64 3.15 15.43
CA VAL A 9 -1.32 3.77 15.26
C VAL A 9 -1.16 4.87 16.29
N GLU A 10 -0.03 4.85 16.98
CA GLU A 10 0.38 5.94 17.87
C GLU A 10 1.68 6.54 17.33
N ILE A 11 1.79 7.87 17.36
CA ILE A 11 2.95 8.59 16.86
C ILE A 11 3.60 9.35 17.99
N LEU A 12 4.90 9.12 18.14
CA LEU A 12 5.73 9.75 19.15
C LEU A 12 6.79 10.59 18.43
N LEU A 13 6.71 11.91 18.58
CA LEU A 13 7.74 12.83 18.09
C LEU A 13 8.82 13.10 19.16
N GLU A 14 8.49 12.81 20.41
CA GLU A 14 9.35 13.01 21.58
C GLU A 14 9.23 11.79 22.50
N GLU A 15 10.20 11.63 23.40
CA GLU A 15 10.19 10.58 24.41
C GLU A 15 8.95 10.74 25.32
N PRO A 16 8.02 9.77 25.36
CA PRO A 16 6.82 9.90 26.18
C PRO A 16 7.15 9.81 27.67
N ASP A 17 6.38 10.54 28.48
CA ASP A 17 6.44 10.43 29.94
C ASP A 17 5.94 9.07 30.44
N ALA A 18 6.08 8.81 31.75
CA ALA A 18 5.70 7.53 32.35
C ALA A 18 4.20 7.21 32.18
N LEU A 19 3.33 8.22 32.25
CA LEU A 19 1.89 8.02 32.13
C LEU A 19 1.51 7.66 30.68
N LYS A 20 2.08 8.37 29.71
CA LYS A 20 1.88 8.09 28.29
C LYS A 20 2.46 6.74 27.90
N LYS A 21 3.62 6.34 28.44
CA LYS A 21 4.17 4.98 28.26
C LYS A 21 3.19 3.89 28.74
N GLN A 22 2.55 4.07 29.89
CA GLN A 22 1.55 3.12 30.38
C GLN A 22 0.33 3.04 29.47
N GLN A 23 -0.14 4.19 28.96
CA GLN A 23 -1.25 4.24 27.99
C GLN A 23 -0.91 3.48 26.71
N ILE A 24 0.26 3.74 26.12
CA ILE A 24 0.73 3.05 24.90
C ILE A 24 0.77 1.53 25.11
N ILE A 25 1.29 1.08 26.26
CA ILE A 25 1.33 -0.35 26.57
C ILE A 25 -0.09 -0.94 26.65
N SER A 26 -1.02 -0.23 27.28
CA SER A 26 -2.43 -0.64 27.38
C SER A 26 -3.10 -0.72 25.99
N ASP A 27 -2.88 0.28 25.14
CA ASP A 27 -3.39 0.30 23.77
C ASP A 27 -2.82 -0.83 22.93
N CYS A 28 -1.51 -1.07 22.98
CA CYS A 28 -0.87 -2.21 22.33
C CYS A 28 -1.47 -3.55 22.78
N GLN A 29 -1.72 -3.74 24.08
CA GLN A 29 -2.36 -4.96 24.60
C GLN A 29 -3.79 -5.14 24.07
N ARG A 30 -4.52 -4.05 23.87
CA ARG A 30 -5.86 -4.05 23.28
C ARG A 30 -5.80 -4.38 21.78
N TRP A 31 -4.89 -3.74 21.05
CA TRP A 31 -4.69 -3.99 19.61
C TRP A 31 -4.35 -5.46 19.33
N LEU A 32 -3.45 -6.05 20.11
CA LEU A 32 -3.06 -7.46 19.97
C LEU A 32 -4.22 -8.45 20.19
N LYS A 33 -5.31 -8.04 20.84
CA LYS A 33 -6.50 -8.87 21.11
C LYS A 33 -7.66 -8.60 20.15
N THR A 34 -7.56 -7.58 19.30
CA THR A 34 -8.65 -7.17 18.42
C THR A 34 -8.64 -8.00 17.13
N ASP A 35 -9.76 -8.62 16.78
CA ASP A 35 -9.92 -9.37 15.52
C ASP A 35 -10.40 -8.44 14.40
N PHE A 36 -9.48 -8.05 13.52
CA PHE A 36 -9.72 -7.04 12.48
C PHE A 36 -10.39 -7.60 11.21
N VAL A 37 -10.56 -8.92 11.11
CA VAL A 37 -11.14 -9.57 9.92
C VAL A 37 -12.57 -9.09 9.65
N ASN A 38 -13.34 -8.89 10.71
CA ASN A 38 -14.74 -8.49 10.62
C ASN A 38 -14.93 -7.00 10.29
N GLU A 39 -13.93 -6.16 10.57
CA GLU A 39 -14.01 -4.70 10.37
C GLU A 39 -13.56 -4.27 8.97
N ALA A 40 -12.48 -4.85 8.43
CA ALA A 40 -11.89 -4.41 7.16
C ALA A 40 -12.25 -5.24 5.93
N ARG A 41 -12.98 -6.37 6.08
CA ARG A 41 -13.25 -7.32 4.98
C ARG A 41 -11.98 -7.90 4.32
N GLU A 42 -10.85 -7.80 5.02
CA GLU A 42 -9.53 -8.24 4.57
C GLU A 42 -9.21 -9.62 5.14
N ILE A 43 -9.84 -10.65 4.56
CA ILE A 43 -9.82 -12.04 5.07
C ILE A 43 -8.42 -12.65 5.22
N HIS A 44 -7.43 -12.12 4.50
CA HIS A 44 -6.06 -12.61 4.51
C HIS A 44 -5.36 -12.35 5.84
N TYR A 45 -5.78 -11.34 6.62
CA TYR A 45 -5.23 -11.08 7.95
C TYR A 45 -5.64 -12.11 9.01
N ARG A 46 -6.71 -12.90 8.76
CA ARG A 46 -7.26 -13.88 9.73
C ARG A 46 -6.24 -14.87 10.26
N TYR A 47 -5.24 -15.22 9.44
CA TYR A 47 -4.25 -16.24 9.76
C TYR A 47 -2.92 -15.66 10.23
N ILE A 48 -2.81 -14.33 10.32
CA ILE A 48 -1.58 -13.66 10.73
C ILE A 48 -1.64 -13.41 12.23
N LYS A 49 -0.62 -13.86 12.96
CA LYS A 49 -0.50 -13.61 14.39
C LYS A 49 -0.27 -12.11 14.64
N PRO A 50 -1.14 -11.40 15.40
CA PRO A 50 -0.95 -9.98 15.70
C PRO A 50 0.38 -9.72 16.39
N ARG A 51 1.06 -8.63 15.99
CA ARG A 51 2.32 -8.15 16.55
C ARG A 51 2.32 -6.62 16.57
N ILE A 52 3.18 -6.05 17.41
CA ILE A 52 3.46 -4.61 17.41
C ILE A 52 4.75 -4.38 16.63
N LEU A 53 4.70 -3.47 15.65
CA LEU A 53 5.86 -2.95 14.94
C LEU A 53 6.15 -1.55 15.48
N VAL A 54 7.42 -1.26 15.76
CA VAL A 54 7.87 0.09 16.14
C VAL A 54 8.91 0.50 15.11
N GLU A 55 8.66 1.61 14.44
CA GLU A 55 9.52 2.14 13.38
C GLU A 55 9.85 3.60 13.65
N LYS A 56 10.96 4.06 13.06
CA LYS A 56 11.36 5.46 13.14
C LYS A 56 10.38 6.30 12.32
N TYR A 57 9.93 7.42 12.88
CA TYR A 57 9.12 8.38 12.15
C TYR A 57 9.90 9.00 10.98
N ILE A 58 9.28 9.07 9.81
CA ILE A 58 9.82 9.70 8.59
C ILE A 58 9.16 11.07 8.41
N GLY A 59 9.98 12.11 8.23
CA GLY A 59 9.55 13.50 8.05
C GLY A 59 9.74 14.36 9.31
N ASP A 60 9.18 15.58 9.26
CA ASP A 60 9.43 16.63 10.25
C ASP A 60 8.33 16.78 11.32
N GLY A 61 7.29 15.95 11.25
CA GLY A 61 6.14 15.98 12.16
C GLY A 61 5.17 17.15 11.91
N LYS A 62 5.50 18.06 11.00
CA LYS A 62 4.70 19.25 10.68
C LYS A 62 3.82 19.01 9.46
N THR A 63 4.37 18.32 8.46
CA THR A 63 3.65 17.99 7.24
C THR A 63 3.50 16.48 7.10
N ALA A 64 2.34 16.03 6.61
CA ALA A 64 2.17 14.63 6.29
C ALA A 64 3.09 14.29 5.11
N PRO A 65 3.86 13.19 5.18
CA PRO A 65 4.71 12.78 4.07
C PRO A 65 3.86 12.49 2.83
N ILE A 66 4.45 12.72 1.66
CA ILE A 66 3.86 12.33 0.38
C ILE A 66 3.97 10.82 0.25
N ASP A 67 2.89 10.16 -0.13
CA ASP A 67 2.91 8.73 -0.46
C ASP A 67 3.11 8.53 -1.94
N TYR A 68 4.04 7.63 -2.27
CA TYR A 68 4.27 7.15 -3.63
C TYR A 68 3.86 5.68 -3.69
N LYS A 69 2.67 5.42 -4.23
CA LYS A 69 2.08 4.08 -4.25
C LYS A 69 2.11 3.52 -5.66
N PHE A 70 2.94 2.52 -5.89
CA PHE A 70 3.04 1.83 -7.16
C PHE A 70 2.13 0.62 -7.18
N HIS A 71 1.04 0.70 -7.92
CA HIS A 71 0.27 -0.48 -8.31
C HIS A 71 1.04 -1.22 -9.40
N MET A 72 1.59 -2.38 -9.08
CA MET A 72 2.41 -3.19 -9.98
C MET A 72 1.58 -4.33 -10.54
N PHE A 73 1.63 -4.53 -11.86
CA PHE A 73 0.97 -5.61 -12.57
C PHE A 73 2.01 -6.41 -13.34
N ASN A 74 2.28 -7.62 -12.87
CA ASN A 74 3.28 -8.50 -13.48
C ASN A 74 2.65 -9.22 -14.69
N LYS A 75 3.30 -9.11 -15.84
CA LYS A 75 2.84 -9.72 -17.09
C LYS A 75 3.52 -11.08 -17.27
N ARG A 76 2.87 -11.97 -18.01
CA ARG A 76 3.36 -13.36 -18.21
C ARG A 76 4.70 -13.46 -18.92
N ASP A 77 5.11 -12.41 -19.63
CA ASP A 77 6.39 -12.27 -20.34
C ASP A 77 7.50 -11.65 -19.48
N GLY A 78 7.23 -11.39 -18.19
CA GLY A 78 8.16 -10.76 -17.25
C GLY A 78 8.21 -9.24 -17.34
N ASN A 79 7.43 -8.62 -18.23
CA ASN A 79 7.26 -7.17 -18.23
C ASN A 79 6.33 -6.73 -17.10
N PHE A 80 6.43 -5.45 -16.73
CA PHE A 80 5.53 -4.84 -15.75
C PHE A 80 4.75 -3.70 -16.39
N GLU A 81 3.44 -3.69 -16.15
CA GLU A 81 2.63 -2.48 -16.22
C GLU A 81 2.48 -1.92 -14.81
N TYR A 82 2.34 -0.61 -14.69
CA TYR A 82 2.18 0.02 -13.39
C TYR A 82 1.36 1.31 -13.45
N VAL A 83 0.74 1.61 -12.31
CA VAL A 83 0.14 2.91 -12.02
C VAL A 83 0.79 3.47 -10.76
N LEU A 84 1.41 4.63 -10.87
CA LEU A 84 1.90 5.39 -9.71
C LEU A 84 0.80 6.34 -9.24
N GLN A 85 0.41 6.24 -7.97
CA GLN A 85 -0.40 7.23 -7.27
C GLN A 85 0.48 8.04 -6.33
N VAL A 86 0.55 9.35 -6.55
CA VAL A 86 1.21 10.32 -5.68
C VAL A 86 0.15 11.01 -4.84
N ILE A 87 0.13 10.77 -3.54
CA ILE A 87 -0.89 11.27 -2.62
C ILE A 87 -0.25 12.28 -1.67
N TYR A 88 -0.84 13.48 -1.61
CA TYR A 88 -0.34 14.58 -0.79
C TYR A 88 -1.49 15.41 -0.22
N ASN A 89 -1.18 16.39 0.64
CA ASN A 89 -2.18 17.23 1.33
C ASN A 89 -3.23 16.44 2.14
N ARG A 90 -2.86 15.28 2.68
CA ARG A 90 -3.80 14.37 3.37
C ARG A 90 -4.63 15.02 4.48
N CYS A 91 -4.07 16.01 5.19
CA CYS A 91 -4.69 16.60 6.37
C CYS A 91 -5.25 18.02 6.14
N ASN A 92 -4.64 18.81 5.24
CA ASN A 92 -5.01 20.20 4.98
C ASN A 92 -4.36 20.65 3.65
N PRO A 93 -5.10 21.25 2.69
CA PRO A 93 -6.54 21.53 2.69
C PRO A 93 -7.40 20.27 2.52
N LEU A 94 -7.24 19.54 1.43
CA LEU A 94 -7.90 18.26 1.17
C LEU A 94 -6.91 17.35 0.47
N LEU A 95 -7.09 16.05 0.65
CA LEU A 95 -6.29 15.04 -0.03
C LEU A 95 -6.28 15.28 -1.54
N SER A 96 -5.07 15.42 -2.07
CA SER A 96 -4.76 15.53 -3.48
C SER A 96 -4.13 14.21 -3.95
N MET A 97 -4.44 13.79 -5.17
CA MET A 97 -3.85 12.58 -5.75
C MET A 97 -3.60 12.75 -7.24
N ASN A 98 -2.38 12.47 -7.67
CA ASN A 98 -1.99 12.44 -9.08
C ASN A 98 -1.65 11.00 -9.47
N SER A 99 -2.24 10.51 -10.57
CA SER A 99 -2.03 9.17 -11.10
C SER A 99 -1.25 9.21 -12.40
N TYR A 100 -0.23 8.36 -12.52
CA TYR A 100 0.63 8.22 -13.70
C TYR A 100 0.55 6.78 -14.18
N VAL A 101 0.39 6.58 -15.49
CA VAL A 101 0.21 5.25 -16.08
C VAL A 101 1.42 4.92 -16.93
N ASN A 102 2.16 3.89 -16.57
CA ASN A 102 3.36 3.42 -17.27
C ASN A 102 4.41 4.53 -17.54
N ASN A 103 4.41 5.59 -16.74
CA ASN A 103 5.36 6.71 -16.80
C ASN A 103 5.50 7.37 -15.41
N LEU A 104 6.40 8.34 -15.26
CA LEU A 104 6.68 9.02 -13.98
C LEU A 104 6.55 10.55 -14.04
N ASN A 105 6.19 11.13 -15.18
CA ASN A 105 6.29 12.56 -15.44
C ASN A 105 5.00 13.19 -16.02
N GLU A 106 4.14 12.40 -16.68
CA GLU A 106 2.89 12.84 -17.27
C GLU A 106 1.69 12.25 -16.51
N ALA A 107 1.02 13.10 -15.73
CA ALA A 107 -0.13 12.69 -14.94
C ALA A 107 -1.32 12.39 -15.86
N TYR A 108 -1.81 11.15 -15.80
CA TYR A 108 -3.00 10.69 -16.50
C TYR A 108 -4.29 11.25 -15.88
N HIS A 109 -4.35 11.27 -14.54
CA HIS A 109 -5.52 11.75 -13.81
C HIS A 109 -5.07 12.48 -12.54
N LYS A 110 -5.84 13.48 -12.14
CA LYS A 110 -5.53 14.38 -11.04
C LYS A 110 -6.79 14.67 -10.24
N ILE A 111 -6.72 14.51 -8.93
CA ILE A 111 -7.79 14.80 -7.99
C ILE A 111 -7.32 15.91 -7.07
N ARG A 112 -8.05 17.03 -7.06
CA ARG A 112 -7.79 18.19 -6.19
C ARG A 112 -6.32 18.63 -6.22
N ASP A 113 -5.68 18.55 -7.38
CA ASP A 113 -4.26 18.88 -7.55
C ASP A 113 -4.01 20.36 -7.24
N THR A 114 -3.03 20.63 -6.38
CA THR A 114 -2.60 21.99 -6.03
C THR A 114 -1.24 22.35 -6.65
N GLY A 115 -0.82 21.63 -7.70
CA GLY A 115 0.39 21.94 -8.47
C GLY A 115 1.67 21.30 -7.94
N LEU A 116 1.60 20.09 -7.35
CA LEU A 116 2.80 19.37 -6.94
C LEU A 116 3.67 19.03 -8.15
N ASP A 117 4.92 19.49 -8.16
CA ASP A 117 5.93 19.13 -9.14
C ASP A 117 6.76 17.94 -8.65
N VAL A 118 6.66 16.81 -9.35
CA VAL A 118 7.40 15.58 -9.06
C VAL A 118 8.73 15.50 -9.81
N SER A 119 8.99 16.43 -10.74
CA SER A 119 10.19 16.42 -11.59
C SER A 119 11.51 16.35 -10.80
N PRO A 120 11.67 17.07 -9.66
CA PRO A 120 12.89 16.97 -8.85
C PRO A 120 13.13 15.59 -8.24
N PHE A 121 12.09 14.76 -8.10
CA PHE A 121 12.14 13.44 -7.49
C PHE A 121 12.20 12.30 -8.52
N LEU A 122 12.35 12.62 -9.81
CA LEU A 122 12.40 11.60 -10.87
C LEU A 122 13.47 10.52 -10.64
N PRO A 123 14.71 10.84 -10.19
CA PRO A 123 15.71 9.81 -9.89
C PRO A 123 15.24 8.85 -8.77
N GLN A 124 14.66 9.38 -7.70
CA GLN A 124 14.12 8.60 -6.59
C GLN A 124 12.91 7.76 -7.04
N LEU A 125 12.04 8.30 -7.89
CA LEU A 125 10.91 7.58 -8.47
C LEU A 125 11.35 6.44 -9.38
N GLN A 126 12.40 6.63 -10.17
CA GLN A 126 12.99 5.57 -10.99
C GLN A 126 13.59 4.46 -10.12
N HIS A 127 14.27 4.84 -9.04
CA HIS A 127 14.83 3.89 -8.08
C HIS A 127 13.71 3.11 -7.35
N ALA A 128 12.69 3.79 -6.87
CA ALA A 128 11.52 3.17 -6.24
C ALA A 128 10.78 2.24 -7.21
N LEU A 129 10.65 2.60 -8.49
CA LEU A 129 10.07 1.72 -9.51
C LEU A 129 10.90 0.45 -9.71
N ALA A 130 12.23 0.56 -9.76
CA ALA A 130 13.11 -0.61 -9.90
C ALA A 130 12.99 -1.57 -8.71
N LEU A 131 12.95 -1.04 -7.50
CA LEU A 131 12.71 -1.83 -6.29
C LEU A 131 11.30 -2.41 -6.26
N SER A 132 10.29 -1.65 -6.71
CA SER A 132 8.91 -2.12 -6.81
C SER A 132 8.79 -3.34 -7.73
N LYS A 133 9.48 -3.34 -8.89
CA LYS A 133 9.54 -4.51 -9.77
C LYS A 133 10.16 -5.73 -9.10
N THR A 134 11.20 -5.52 -8.30
CA THR A 134 11.86 -6.59 -7.54
C THR A 134 10.89 -7.18 -6.50
N LEU A 135 10.27 -6.32 -5.69
CA LEU A 135 9.33 -6.73 -4.64
C LEU A 135 8.03 -7.33 -5.19
N ALA A 136 7.62 -6.95 -6.40
CA ALA A 136 6.41 -7.43 -7.05
C ALA A 136 6.61 -8.69 -7.91
N SER A 137 7.83 -9.21 -8.02
CA SER A 137 8.18 -10.28 -8.96
C SER A 137 7.41 -11.59 -8.76
N ASP A 138 7.02 -11.90 -7.51
CA ASP A 138 6.29 -13.11 -7.16
C ASP A 138 4.76 -12.96 -7.23
N PHE A 139 4.24 -11.79 -7.62
CA PHE A 139 2.80 -11.48 -7.58
C PHE A 139 2.28 -11.00 -8.93
N ASP A 140 1.11 -11.48 -9.36
CA ASP A 140 0.42 -10.96 -10.54
C ASP A 140 0.02 -9.48 -10.34
N TYR A 141 -0.31 -9.13 -9.09
CA TYR A 141 -0.62 -7.77 -8.67
C TYR A 141 -0.21 -7.54 -7.22
N VAL A 142 0.44 -6.40 -6.97
CA VAL A 142 0.66 -5.87 -5.62
C VAL A 142 0.84 -4.37 -5.67
N ARG A 143 0.35 -3.64 -4.65
CA ARG A 143 0.68 -2.22 -4.46
C ARG A 143 1.89 -2.11 -3.54
N VAL A 144 2.92 -1.39 -3.98
CA VAL A 144 4.14 -1.13 -3.22
C VAL A 144 4.16 0.34 -2.81
N ASP A 145 4.24 0.59 -1.50
CA ASP A 145 4.18 1.94 -0.95
C ASP A 145 5.57 2.43 -0.56
N TRP A 146 5.88 3.67 -0.93
CA TRP A 146 7.15 4.33 -0.61
C TRP A 146 6.95 5.70 0.00
N TYR A 147 7.89 6.06 0.87
CA TYR A 147 8.11 7.42 1.35
C TYR A 147 9.47 7.93 0.86
N MET A 148 9.58 9.23 0.66
CA MET A 148 10.81 9.89 0.23
C MET A 148 11.12 11.06 1.16
N ASP A 149 12.36 11.14 1.65
CA ASP A 149 12.86 12.24 2.48
C ASP A 149 14.28 12.60 2.03
N GLY A 150 14.39 13.73 1.32
CA GLY A 150 15.62 14.12 0.62
C GLY A 150 16.03 13.10 -0.46
N GLU A 151 17.21 12.52 -0.29
CA GLU A 151 17.74 11.49 -1.20
C GLU A 151 17.36 10.06 -0.78
N GLN A 152 16.77 9.90 0.40
CA GLN A 152 16.44 8.58 0.94
C GLN A 152 15.03 8.13 0.54
N ILE A 153 14.92 6.84 0.25
CA ILE A 153 13.65 6.16 -0.01
C ILE A 153 13.40 5.12 1.07
N TYR A 154 12.16 5.03 1.52
CA TYR A 154 11.75 4.12 2.57
C TYR A 154 10.59 3.28 2.08
N PHE A 155 10.71 1.97 2.23
CA PHE A 155 9.62 1.03 2.01
C PHE A 155 8.57 1.20 3.12
N GLY A 156 7.30 1.31 2.72
CA GLY A 156 6.16 1.35 3.64
C GLY A 156 5.52 -0.02 3.79
N GLU A 157 4.79 -0.46 2.76
CA GLU A 157 4.03 -1.71 2.79
C GLU A 157 3.86 -2.35 1.40
N LEU A 158 3.53 -3.65 1.42
CA LEU A 158 2.92 -4.35 0.29
C LEU A 158 1.43 -4.52 0.59
N THR A 159 0.57 -4.03 -0.30
CA THR A 159 -0.89 -4.11 -0.16
C THR A 159 -1.53 -4.87 -1.31
N PHE A 160 -2.29 -5.91 -0.99
CA PHE A 160 -3.00 -6.74 -1.97
C PHE A 160 -4.46 -6.30 -2.19
N THR A 161 -5.07 -5.62 -1.21
CA THR A 161 -6.47 -5.18 -1.25
C THR A 161 -6.59 -3.70 -0.91
N PRO A 162 -6.07 -2.79 -1.75
CA PRO A 162 -6.07 -1.37 -1.45
C PRO A 162 -7.49 -0.86 -1.17
N GLY A 163 -7.65 -0.18 -0.03
CA GLY A 163 -8.94 0.36 0.44
C GLY A 163 -10.03 -0.70 0.58
N ALA A 164 -9.67 -1.93 0.97
CA ALA A 164 -10.58 -3.07 1.07
C ALA A 164 -11.35 -3.40 -0.23
N GLY A 165 -10.83 -2.95 -1.39
CA GLY A 165 -11.50 -3.07 -2.68
C GLY A 165 -12.72 -2.13 -2.85
N LEU A 166 -12.87 -1.13 -1.99
CA LEU A 166 -13.99 -0.17 -2.00
C LEU A 166 -13.59 1.23 -2.48
N VAL A 167 -12.36 1.40 -2.99
CA VAL A 167 -11.89 2.70 -3.49
C VAL A 167 -12.75 3.16 -4.67
N THR A 168 -13.33 4.36 -4.53
CA THR A 168 -14.10 5.04 -5.58
C THR A 168 -13.40 6.31 -6.03
N GLY A 169 -13.80 6.88 -7.18
CA GLY A 169 -13.28 8.16 -7.67
C GLY A 169 -12.04 8.05 -8.56
N LEU A 170 -11.76 6.84 -9.08
CA LEU A 170 -10.78 6.63 -10.14
C LEU A 170 -11.45 6.90 -11.50
N ASP A 171 -11.58 8.18 -11.85
CA ASP A 171 -12.22 8.62 -13.09
C ASP A 171 -11.37 8.30 -14.33
N ARG A 172 -11.88 8.70 -15.51
CA ARG A 172 -11.27 8.44 -16.83
C ARG A 172 -11.09 6.96 -17.16
N GLY A 173 -11.82 6.07 -16.47
CA GLY A 173 -11.69 4.63 -16.67
C GLY A 173 -10.42 4.03 -16.05
N LEU A 174 -9.72 4.76 -15.16
CA LEU A 174 -8.49 4.27 -14.52
C LEU A 174 -8.73 2.95 -13.77
N ASN A 175 -9.89 2.79 -13.12
CA ASN A 175 -10.27 1.52 -12.49
C ASN A 175 -10.35 0.36 -13.49
N GLN A 176 -10.99 0.58 -14.65
CA GLN A 176 -11.09 -0.44 -15.70
C GLN A 176 -9.71 -0.76 -16.26
N MET A 177 -8.90 0.27 -16.53
CA MET A 177 -7.55 0.12 -17.06
C MET A 177 -6.65 -0.71 -16.13
N MET A 178 -6.68 -0.43 -14.83
CA MET A 178 -5.96 -1.25 -13.83
C MET A 178 -6.48 -2.70 -13.79
N GLY A 179 -7.79 -2.89 -13.95
CA GLY A 179 -8.39 -4.22 -14.09
C GLY A 179 -7.89 -4.97 -15.33
N ASP A 180 -7.75 -4.29 -16.46
CA ASP A 180 -7.27 -4.87 -17.72
C ASP A 180 -5.76 -5.20 -17.68
N MET A 181 -4.98 -4.44 -16.89
CA MET A 181 -3.56 -4.73 -16.64
C MET A 181 -3.38 -6.02 -15.83
N TRP A 182 -4.32 -6.32 -14.93
CA TRP A 182 -4.23 -7.47 -14.03
C TRP A 182 -4.61 -8.78 -14.75
N ILE A 183 -3.60 -9.57 -15.08
CA ILE A 183 -3.80 -10.92 -15.58
C ILE A 183 -4.10 -11.83 -14.39
N GLN A 184 -5.32 -12.32 -14.30
CA GLN A 184 -5.71 -13.33 -13.33
C GLN A 184 -5.71 -14.70 -14.02
N ASP A 185 -5.09 -15.69 -13.38
CA ASP A 185 -5.31 -17.07 -13.79
C ASP A 185 -6.77 -17.44 -13.54
N ARG A 186 -7.57 -17.42 -14.61
CA ARG A 186 -8.87 -18.07 -14.61
C ARG A 186 -8.61 -19.58 -14.57
N ARG A 187 -9.56 -20.36 -14.03
CA ARG A 187 -9.42 -21.84 -13.93
C ARG A 187 -9.06 -22.52 -15.26
N ASP A 188 -9.31 -21.87 -16.40
CA ASP A 188 -8.99 -22.37 -17.74
C ASP A 188 -7.66 -21.88 -18.34
N THR A 189 -6.88 -21.06 -17.61
CA THR A 189 -5.60 -20.51 -18.11
C THR A 189 -4.37 -21.00 -17.34
N GLN A 190 -4.40 -22.21 -16.78
CA GLN A 190 -3.21 -22.81 -16.20
C GLN A 190 -2.06 -22.84 -17.21
N ARG A 191 -0.91 -22.28 -16.82
CA ARG A 191 0.37 -22.50 -17.51
C ARG A 191 0.64 -24.01 -17.54
N SER A 192 0.93 -24.57 -18.72
CA SER A 192 1.27 -25.98 -18.87
C SER A 192 2.51 -26.41 -18.08
N ASP A 193 3.35 -25.46 -17.66
CA ASP A 193 4.67 -25.73 -17.09
C ASP A 193 4.81 -25.34 -15.60
N VAL A 194 3.71 -24.97 -14.92
CA VAL A 194 3.76 -24.64 -13.49
C VAL A 194 2.90 -25.61 -12.69
N THR A 195 3.53 -26.63 -12.12
CA THR A 195 2.95 -27.39 -11.01
C THR A 195 2.94 -26.49 -9.78
N VAL A 196 1.82 -25.82 -9.52
CA VAL A 196 1.57 -25.20 -8.21
C VAL A 196 1.41 -26.34 -7.21
N PRO A 197 2.26 -26.48 -6.18
CA PRO A 197 1.98 -27.42 -5.12
C PRO A 197 0.65 -27.02 -4.50
N GLU A 198 -0.30 -27.96 -4.40
CA GLU A 198 -1.48 -27.76 -3.56
C GLU A 198 -0.99 -27.43 -2.15
N VAL A 199 -1.02 -26.16 -1.78
CA VAL A 199 -0.91 -25.78 -0.38
C VAL A 199 -2.24 -26.17 0.23
N PRO A 200 -2.32 -27.20 1.09
CA PRO A 200 -3.57 -27.54 1.71
C PRO A 200 -4.01 -26.32 2.53
N LEU A 201 -5.10 -25.68 2.09
CA LEU A 201 -5.83 -24.75 2.94
C LEU A 201 -6.07 -25.49 4.27
N PRO A 202 -5.63 -24.95 5.42
CA PRO A 202 -5.87 -25.60 6.69
C PRO A 202 -7.37 -25.90 6.79
N ALA A 203 -7.70 -27.18 6.86
CA ALA A 203 -9.06 -27.68 6.95
C ALA A 203 -9.65 -27.32 8.31
N VAL A 204 -9.94 -26.04 8.53
CA VAL A 204 -10.76 -25.55 9.64
C VAL A 204 -11.77 -24.54 9.09
N LEU A 205 -12.54 -25.00 8.10
CA LEU A 205 -13.92 -24.56 7.91
C LEU A 205 -14.79 -25.18 9.02
N LYS A 206 -14.68 -24.65 10.25
CA LYS A 206 -15.62 -24.84 11.38
C LYS A 206 -15.48 -23.60 12.26
N LYS A 207 -16.47 -22.76 12.51
CA LYS A 207 -17.92 -22.76 12.30
C LYS A 207 -18.37 -21.32 12.00
N ILE A 208 -19.58 -21.25 11.44
CA ILE A 208 -20.52 -20.11 11.34
C ILE A 208 -20.39 -19.15 12.53
#